data_AF-A0A7C4MYK3-F1
#
_entry.id   AF-A0A7C4MYK3-F1
#
_cell.length_a   1.000
_cell.length_b   1.000
_cell.length_c   1.000
_cell.angle_alpha   90.00
_cell.angle_beta   90.00
_cell.angle_gamma   90.00
#
_symmetry.space_group_name_H-M   'P 1'
#
loop_
_entity.id
_entity.type
_entity.pdbx_description
1 polymer ?
#
loop_
_entity_poly.entity_id
_entity_poly.type
_entity_poly.pdbx_seq_one_letter_code
_entity_poly.pdbx_strand_id
1 'polypeptide(L)'
;MGGTGMNEFREPASYRLRPPIRVQEESGGLYLLSRFPLKAMKTHSSWKPVFCRLSRGDWVPLEEIFPLMSGTDPWKVESFLQDLLRKGYLEQNGLPSLFEFPMVSVIVPVRNREVDIAACLESLLRLRYPLDHLELIVVDDASEDRTAQVVSSFPVRLISVPKRSHASFCRNLGAQQAKGEILAFIDSDCQADALWLSELLPAFREPRIGVVGGLVDSGFDAKAVDRYEKVKSSLHMGPWFKRSGKGNRFFYVPSCNLLTQKSLFVQLGGFRTDLHVGEDVDYCWRVQDRGFEVEYRPRGRIFHRHRNSLRGFCSRRFDYGTSEPLLQQIHRERLKTFLVPPGAAVFWLLVVLSLWEAEGSLLGLSGFWALMDAGAILRKLRSRGLQAKLSETLFAVLRSYGAFAFHACAFVSRYYLLWILLLFPFIPEAGAAGIGMHILNGLGEYFFKKPDLKLFAFLSLFTLEQLSYQSGVWWGCAKAAFFAPVNPQLSIRLSSE
;
A
#
# COMPACT_ATOMS: atom_id res chain seq x y z
N MET A 1 -31.63 27.03 -19.22
CA MET A 1 -31.99 25.59 -19.22
C MET A 1 -30.72 24.80 -19.43
N GLY A 2 -30.33 23.95 -18.49
CA GLY A 2 -29.08 23.18 -18.54
C GLY A 2 -28.58 22.75 -17.16
N GLY A 3 -29.49 22.34 -16.27
CA GLY A 3 -29.19 21.89 -14.91
C GLY A 3 -29.30 20.37 -14.73
N THR A 4 -29.22 19.59 -15.80
CA THR A 4 -29.58 18.17 -15.80
C THR A 4 -28.40 17.20 -15.96
N GLY A 5 -27.14 17.65 -15.93
CA GLY A 5 -25.98 16.77 -16.06
C GLY A 5 -25.29 16.34 -14.76
N MET A 6 -25.57 16.96 -13.61
CA MET A 6 -24.76 16.77 -12.39
C MET A 6 -25.17 15.58 -11.51
N ASN A 7 -26.40 15.04 -11.68
CA ASN A 7 -26.92 13.95 -10.84
C ASN A 7 -26.72 12.55 -11.42
N GLU A 8 -26.27 12.40 -12.67
CA GLU A 8 -26.15 11.07 -13.31
C GLU A 8 -24.93 10.25 -12.87
N PHE A 9 -24.00 10.84 -12.09
CA PHE A 9 -22.73 10.18 -11.76
C PHE A 9 -22.62 9.62 -10.34
N ARG A 10 -23.69 9.72 -9.52
CA ARG A 10 -23.65 9.36 -8.10
C ARG A 10 -24.43 8.08 -7.81
N GLU A 11 -23.74 6.95 -7.71
CA GLU A 11 -24.22 5.91 -6.79
C GLU A 11 -23.88 6.40 -5.37
N PRO A 12 -24.87 6.69 -4.51
CA PRO A 12 -24.60 7.14 -3.15
C PRO A 12 -23.85 6.05 -2.36
N ALA A 13 -22.93 6.47 -1.51
CA ALA A 13 -22.15 5.57 -0.68
C ALA A 13 -23.07 4.64 0.11
N SER A 14 -22.82 3.34 0.03
CA SER A 14 -23.53 2.31 0.77
C SER A 14 -22.52 1.40 1.48
N TYR A 15 -22.89 0.93 2.66
CA TYR A 15 -22.02 0.13 3.52
C TYR A 15 -22.68 -1.19 3.84
N ARG A 16 -21.86 -2.22 4.07
CA ARG A 16 -22.29 -3.48 4.66
C ARG A 16 -21.24 -4.00 5.62
N LEU A 17 -21.65 -4.83 6.58
CA LEU A 17 -20.70 -5.58 7.40
C LEU A 17 -19.95 -6.58 6.51
N ARG A 18 -18.62 -6.58 6.60
CA ARG A 18 -17.79 -7.51 5.85
C ARG A 18 -18.03 -8.93 6.36
N PRO A 19 -18.40 -9.91 5.52
CA PRO A 19 -18.39 -11.31 5.94
C PRO A 19 -16.95 -11.75 6.27
N PRO A 20 -16.64 -12.41 7.40
CA PRO A 20 -17.53 -13.04 8.39
C PRO A 20 -17.64 -12.27 9.73
N ILE A 21 -17.61 -10.94 9.72
CA ILE A 21 -17.73 -10.13 10.95
C ILE A 21 -19.07 -10.38 11.63
N ARG A 22 -19.05 -10.57 12.95
CA ARG A 22 -20.24 -10.75 13.78
C ARG A 22 -20.37 -9.61 14.78
N VAL A 23 -21.61 -9.22 15.05
CA VAL A 23 -21.94 -8.28 16.12
C VAL A 23 -22.37 -9.10 17.34
N GLN A 24 -21.75 -8.86 18.49
CA GLN A 24 -22.09 -9.52 19.75
C GLN A 24 -22.25 -8.47 20.85
N GLU A 25 -23.25 -8.64 21.71
CA GLU A 25 -23.46 -7.82 22.90
C GLU A 25 -23.10 -8.65 24.12
N GLU A 26 -22.23 -8.14 24.98
CA GLU A 26 -21.75 -8.84 26.17
C GLU A 26 -21.37 -7.83 27.27
N SER A 27 -21.83 -8.06 28.50
CA SER A 27 -21.53 -7.19 29.67
C SER A 27 -21.78 -5.69 29.42
N GLY A 28 -22.87 -5.34 28.72
CA GLY A 28 -23.23 -3.95 28.37
C GLY A 28 -22.36 -3.30 27.29
N GLY A 29 -21.47 -4.06 26.65
CA GLY A 29 -20.65 -3.61 25.53
C GLY A 29 -21.09 -4.22 24.19
N LEU A 30 -20.98 -3.44 23.12
CA LEU A 30 -21.26 -3.89 21.75
C LEU A 30 -19.94 -4.18 21.03
N TYR A 31 -19.75 -5.41 20.53
CA TYR A 31 -18.50 -5.87 19.94
C TYR A 31 -18.65 -6.25 18.47
N LEU A 32 -17.70 -5.83 17.66
CA LEU A 32 -17.47 -6.36 16.31
C LEU A 32 -16.36 -7.41 16.37
N LEU A 33 -16.70 -8.64 16.01
CA LEU A 33 -15.82 -9.81 16.11
C LEU A 33 -15.47 -10.33 14.73
N SER A 34 -14.17 -10.45 14.45
CA SER A 34 -13.65 -11.20 13.30
C SER A 34 -12.99 -12.48 13.79
N ARG A 35 -13.30 -13.61 13.14
CA ARG A 35 -12.58 -14.87 13.36
C ARG A 35 -11.33 -15.00 12.49
N PHE A 36 -11.28 -14.25 11.39
CA PHE A 36 -10.16 -14.29 10.46
C PHE A 36 -9.89 -12.91 9.85
N PRO A 37 -8.81 -12.21 10.27
CA PRO A 37 -7.97 -12.51 11.44
C PRO A 37 -8.75 -12.39 12.76
N LEU A 38 -8.37 -13.14 13.80
CA LEU A 38 -9.01 -13.05 15.12
C LEU A 38 -8.85 -11.63 15.68
N LYS A 39 -9.95 -10.86 15.72
CA LYS A 39 -9.99 -9.47 16.17
C LYS A 39 -11.31 -9.20 16.89
N ALA A 40 -11.26 -8.32 17.89
CA ALA A 40 -12.45 -7.82 18.57
C ALA A 40 -12.31 -6.30 18.73
N MET A 41 -13.37 -5.56 18.39
CA MET A 41 -13.45 -4.12 18.64
C MET A 41 -14.69 -3.84 19.48
N LYS A 42 -14.50 -3.24 20.65
CA LYS A 42 -15.60 -2.69 21.44
C LYS A 42 -16.05 -1.38 20.82
N THR A 43 -17.36 -1.20 20.71
CA THR A 43 -18.03 -0.02 20.20
C THR A 43 -19.00 0.52 21.26
N HIS A 44 -19.38 1.78 21.14
CA HIS A 44 -20.40 2.37 22.02
C HIS A 44 -21.78 1.78 21.69
N SER A 45 -22.61 1.56 22.72
CA SER A 45 -23.93 0.93 22.57
C SER A 45 -24.89 1.72 21.66
N SER A 46 -24.68 3.03 21.51
CA SER A 46 -25.46 3.87 20.58
C SER A 46 -25.40 3.42 19.12
N TRP A 47 -24.37 2.67 18.72
CA TRP A 47 -24.23 2.16 17.35
C TRP A 47 -25.02 0.87 17.07
N LYS A 48 -25.72 0.34 18.08
CA LYS A 48 -26.52 -0.90 17.96
C LYS A 48 -27.52 -0.86 16.81
N PRO A 49 -28.34 0.20 16.60
CA PRO A 49 -29.30 0.23 15.48
C PRO A 49 -28.62 0.08 14.12
N VAL A 50 -27.49 0.77 13.91
CA VAL A 50 -26.70 0.72 12.67
C VAL A 50 -26.15 -0.69 12.44
N PHE A 51 -25.51 -1.29 13.44
CA PHE A 51 -24.93 -2.62 13.26
C PHE A 51 -25.98 -3.72 13.12
N CYS A 52 -27.13 -3.62 13.80
CA CYS A 52 -28.27 -4.50 13.56
C CYS A 52 -28.76 -4.40 12.11
N ARG A 53 -28.83 -3.19 11.55
CA ARG A 53 -29.21 -2.97 10.14
C ARG A 53 -28.19 -3.54 9.15
N LEU A 54 -26.89 -3.29 9.38
CA LEU A 54 -25.80 -3.78 8.55
C LEU A 54 -25.60 -5.31 8.64
N SER A 55 -26.01 -5.94 9.75
CA SER A 55 -25.86 -7.40 9.96
C SER A 55 -26.78 -8.24 9.09
N ARG A 56 -27.75 -7.62 8.41
CA ARG A 56 -28.66 -8.29 7.48
C ARG A 56 -27.98 -8.73 6.18
N GLY A 57 -26.78 -8.21 5.89
CA GLY A 57 -25.97 -8.58 4.72
C GLY A 57 -26.18 -7.70 3.49
N ASP A 58 -27.24 -6.90 3.45
CA ASP A 58 -27.53 -5.97 2.36
C ASP A 58 -26.60 -4.74 2.38
N TRP A 59 -26.42 -4.14 1.21
CA TRP A 59 -25.85 -2.79 1.09
C TRP A 59 -26.83 -1.77 1.64
N VAL A 60 -26.37 -0.94 2.58
CA VAL A 60 -27.18 0.08 3.24
C VAL A 60 -26.67 1.46 2.82
N PRO A 61 -27.44 2.23 2.03
CA PRO A 61 -27.10 3.60 1.68
C PRO A 61 -26.82 4.47 2.91
N LEU A 62 -25.87 5.38 2.80
CA LEU A 62 -25.48 6.28 3.89
C LEU A 62 -26.66 7.13 4.39
N GLU A 63 -27.57 7.49 3.49
CA GLU A 63 -28.82 8.21 3.78
C GLU A 63 -29.79 7.40 4.67
N GLU A 64 -29.76 6.06 4.59
CA GLU A 64 -30.50 5.18 5.52
C GLU A 64 -29.79 5.05 6.88
N ILE A 65 -28.48 5.29 6.94
CA ILE A 65 -27.70 5.16 8.17
C ILE A 65 -27.85 6.40 9.06
N PHE A 66 -27.90 7.60 8.48
CA PHE A 66 -27.99 8.84 9.27
C PHE A 66 -29.19 8.89 10.23
N PRO A 67 -30.43 8.51 9.83
CA PRO A 67 -31.58 8.50 10.73
C PRO A 67 -31.43 7.54 11.91
N LEU A 68 -30.65 6.46 11.76
CA LEU A 68 -30.37 5.50 12.84
C LEU A 68 -29.42 6.06 13.92
N MET A 69 -28.75 7.17 13.63
CA MET A 69 -27.83 7.89 14.52
C MET A 69 -28.35 9.30 14.81
N SER A 70 -29.65 9.42 15.06
CA SER A 70 -30.30 10.71 15.33
C SER A 70 -29.58 11.49 16.45
N GLY A 71 -29.31 12.77 16.19
CA GLY A 71 -28.56 13.64 17.10
C GLY A 71 -27.03 13.55 17.00
N THR A 72 -26.48 12.67 16.17
CA THR A 72 -25.05 12.68 15.82
C THR A 72 -24.84 13.44 14.51
N ASP A 73 -23.82 14.29 14.48
CA ASP A 73 -23.37 14.96 13.26
C ASP A 73 -23.10 13.91 12.14
N PRO A 74 -23.75 14.03 10.96
CA PRO A 74 -23.53 13.15 9.81
C PRO A 74 -22.05 12.93 9.47
N TRP A 75 -21.21 13.96 9.63
CA TRP A 75 -19.78 13.85 9.38
C TRP A 75 -19.09 12.88 10.36
N LYS A 76 -19.47 12.92 11.64
CA LYS A 76 -18.93 11.99 12.65
C LYS A 76 -19.38 10.55 12.38
N VAL A 77 -20.61 10.38 11.89
CA VAL A 77 -21.12 9.07 11.50
C VAL A 77 -20.31 8.51 10.34
N GLU A 78 -20.15 9.28 9.26
CA GLU A 78 -19.38 8.87 8.08
C GLU A 78 -17.91 8.60 8.42
N SER A 79 -17.26 9.47 9.21
CA SER A 79 -15.88 9.30 9.66
C SER A 79 -15.69 7.99 10.44
N PHE A 80 -16.64 7.63 11.31
CA PHE A 80 -16.56 6.35 12.03
C PHE A 80 -16.77 5.14 11.11
N LEU A 81 -17.68 5.21 10.14
CA LEU A 81 -17.85 4.15 9.14
C LEU A 81 -16.58 3.96 8.30
N GLN A 82 -15.92 5.05 7.92
CA GLN A 82 -14.63 5.02 7.23
C GLN A 82 -13.53 4.40 8.09
N ASP A 83 -13.49 4.67 9.40
CA ASP A 83 -12.57 3.99 10.31
C ASP A 83 -12.83 2.47 10.39
N LEU A 84 -14.09 2.04 10.36
CA LEU A 84 -14.44 0.63 10.33
C LEU A 84 -14.11 -0.04 8.99
N LEU A 85 -14.31 0.66 7.86
CA LEU A 85 -13.86 0.23 6.54
C LEU A 85 -12.34 0.00 6.54
N ARG A 86 -11.58 0.97 7.06
CA ARG A 86 -10.12 0.89 7.22
C ARG A 86 -9.68 -0.29 8.09
N LYS A 87 -10.39 -0.54 9.19
CA LYS A 87 -10.10 -1.67 10.09
C LYS A 87 -10.54 -3.02 9.50
N GLY A 88 -11.23 -3.00 8.37
CA GLY A 88 -11.72 -4.18 7.65
C GLY A 88 -12.99 -4.78 8.26
N TYR A 89 -13.77 -4.00 9.01
CA TYR A 89 -15.07 -4.43 9.55
C TYR A 89 -16.22 -4.18 8.57
N LEU A 90 -16.10 -3.17 7.72
CA LEU A 90 -17.10 -2.84 6.70
C LEU A 90 -16.54 -3.03 5.28
N GLU A 91 -17.46 -3.07 4.33
CA GLU A 91 -17.21 -2.85 2.90
C GLU A 91 -18.03 -1.63 2.45
N GLN A 92 -17.57 -0.93 1.41
CA GLN A 92 -18.24 0.24 0.85
C GLN A 92 -18.46 0.07 -0.67
N ASN A 93 -19.65 0.43 -1.14
CA ASN A 93 -19.96 0.70 -2.53
C ASN A 93 -20.39 2.16 -2.74
N GLY A 94 -20.31 2.68 -3.96
CA GLY A 94 -20.68 4.06 -4.29
C GLY A 94 -19.75 5.14 -3.71
N LEU A 95 -20.02 6.40 -4.08
CA LEU A 95 -19.27 7.59 -3.70
C LEU A 95 -20.00 8.38 -2.60
N PRO A 96 -19.28 9.03 -1.66
CA PRO A 96 -19.88 9.94 -0.69
C PRO A 96 -20.75 11.02 -1.36
N SER A 97 -21.97 11.22 -0.88
CA SER A 97 -22.99 12.09 -1.52
C SER A 97 -22.75 13.60 -1.33
N LEU A 98 -21.86 13.99 -0.42
CA LEU A 98 -21.52 15.38 -0.16
C LEU A 98 -20.10 15.63 -0.68
N PHE A 99 -19.93 16.02 -1.94
CA PHE A 99 -18.61 16.39 -2.43
C PHE A 99 -18.70 17.74 -3.14
N GLU A 100 -18.04 18.75 -2.56
CA GLU A 100 -17.66 19.96 -3.27
C GLU A 100 -16.50 19.60 -4.18
N PHE A 101 -16.54 20.01 -5.45
CA PHE A 101 -15.47 19.75 -6.41
C PHE A 101 -14.41 20.85 -6.26
N PRO A 102 -13.26 20.64 -5.59
CA PRO A 102 -12.20 21.66 -5.56
C PRO A 102 -11.57 21.85 -6.94
N MET A 103 -10.89 22.96 -7.19
CA MET A 103 -10.08 23.09 -8.40
C MET A 103 -8.88 22.12 -8.32
N VAL A 104 -8.72 21.24 -9.31
CA VAL A 104 -7.64 20.25 -9.36
C VAL A 104 -6.72 20.53 -10.55
N SER A 105 -5.40 20.57 -10.31
CA SER A 105 -4.40 20.56 -11.39
C SER A 105 -3.77 19.17 -11.50
N VAL A 106 -4.06 18.47 -12.60
CA VAL A 106 -3.42 17.20 -12.95
C VAL A 106 -2.12 17.48 -13.68
N ILE A 107 -1.02 16.94 -13.18
CA ILE A 107 0.33 17.19 -13.68
C ILE A 107 0.93 15.89 -14.22
N VAL A 108 1.27 15.90 -15.51
CA VAL A 108 1.79 14.76 -16.24
C VAL A 108 3.21 15.05 -16.74
N PRO A 109 4.27 14.50 -16.12
CA PRO A 109 5.61 14.56 -16.68
C PRO A 109 5.74 13.57 -17.85
N VAL A 110 6.35 14.00 -18.95
CA VAL A 110 6.53 13.15 -20.13
C VAL A 110 7.91 13.34 -20.76
N ARG A 111 8.48 12.26 -21.29
CA ARG A 111 9.67 12.28 -22.16
C ARG A 111 9.65 11.10 -23.11
N ASN A 112 9.70 11.35 -24.41
CA ASN A 112 9.78 10.32 -25.45
C ASN A 112 8.73 9.21 -25.32
N ARG A 113 7.44 9.60 -25.28
CA ARG A 113 6.29 8.70 -25.11
C ARG A 113 5.13 9.05 -26.03
N GLU A 114 5.39 9.28 -27.31
CA GLU A 114 4.35 9.66 -28.29
C GLU A 114 3.13 8.72 -28.32
N VAL A 115 3.33 7.41 -28.02
CA VAL A 115 2.24 6.42 -27.97
C VAL A 115 1.48 6.42 -26.64
N ASP A 116 2.19 6.48 -25.51
CA ASP A 116 1.56 6.32 -24.19
C ASP A 116 0.82 7.59 -23.74
N ILE A 117 1.37 8.77 -24.10
CA ILE A 117 0.82 10.05 -23.64
C ILE A 117 -0.59 10.30 -24.17
N ALA A 118 -0.89 9.90 -25.41
CA ALA A 118 -2.22 10.04 -25.99
C ALA A 118 -3.26 9.26 -25.15
N ALA A 119 -2.99 7.99 -24.84
CA ALA A 119 -3.87 7.16 -24.03
C ALA A 119 -4.04 7.72 -22.60
N CYS A 120 -2.96 8.27 -22.02
CA CYS A 120 -3.00 8.95 -20.72
C CYS A 120 -3.97 10.15 -20.77
N LEU A 121 -3.79 11.06 -21.73
CA LEU A 121 -4.61 12.27 -21.86
C LEU A 121 -6.08 11.93 -22.20
N GLU A 122 -6.33 10.96 -23.07
CA GLU A 122 -7.68 10.45 -23.37
C GLU A 122 -8.38 9.87 -22.13
N SER A 123 -7.64 9.23 -21.21
CA SER A 123 -8.21 8.76 -19.95
C SER A 123 -8.57 9.92 -19.02
N LEU A 124 -7.75 10.96 -18.97
CA LEU A 124 -7.98 12.16 -18.15
C LEU A 124 -9.18 12.98 -18.63
N LEU A 125 -9.40 13.05 -19.95
CA LEU A 125 -10.59 13.69 -20.53
C LEU A 125 -11.89 12.92 -20.28
N ARG A 126 -11.81 11.65 -19.85
CA ARG A 126 -12.96 10.80 -19.50
C ARG A 126 -13.26 10.76 -18.01
N LEU A 127 -12.55 11.54 -17.20
CA LEU A 127 -12.83 11.65 -15.77
C LEU A 127 -14.27 12.15 -15.55
N ARG A 128 -14.96 11.54 -14.60
CA ARG A 128 -16.25 12.00 -14.08
C ARG A 128 -16.01 13.14 -13.09
N TYR A 129 -15.54 14.26 -13.61
CA TYR A 129 -15.17 15.46 -12.87
C TYR A 129 -15.54 16.72 -13.68
N PRO A 130 -16.03 17.81 -13.07
CA PRO A 130 -16.35 19.03 -13.81
C PRO A 130 -15.12 19.61 -14.51
N LEU A 131 -15.22 19.83 -15.83
CA LEU A 131 -14.08 20.30 -16.65
C LEU A 131 -13.63 21.71 -16.28
N ASP A 132 -14.55 22.55 -15.81
CA ASP A 132 -14.29 23.90 -15.29
C ASP A 132 -13.54 23.90 -13.94
N HIS A 133 -13.52 22.76 -13.25
CA HIS A 133 -12.75 22.52 -12.03
C HIS A 133 -11.48 21.68 -12.26
N LEU A 134 -11.11 21.44 -13.53
CA LEU A 134 -10.00 20.59 -13.90
C LEU A 134 -8.99 21.34 -14.79
N GLU A 135 -7.75 21.44 -14.33
CA GLU A 135 -6.63 21.93 -15.13
C GLU A 135 -5.70 20.76 -15.47
N LEU A 136 -5.42 20.55 -16.75
CA LEU A 136 -4.48 19.52 -17.22
C LEU A 136 -3.17 20.19 -17.64
N ILE A 137 -2.07 19.84 -16.97
CA ILE A 137 -0.73 20.35 -17.24
C ILE A 137 0.18 19.20 -17.65
N VAL A 138 0.75 19.30 -18.84
CA VAL A 138 1.77 18.36 -19.32
C VAL A 138 3.11 19.07 -19.30
N VAL A 139 4.10 18.47 -18.66
CA VAL A 139 5.47 18.99 -18.63
C VAL A 139 6.36 18.06 -19.44
N ASP A 140 6.75 18.52 -20.62
CA ASP A 140 7.62 17.80 -21.55
C ASP A 140 9.09 18.01 -21.17
N ASP A 141 9.76 16.93 -20.76
CA ASP A 141 11.15 16.91 -20.30
C ASP A 141 12.14 16.86 -21.47
N ALA A 142 12.05 17.82 -22.40
CA ALA A 142 12.86 17.92 -23.62
C ALA A 142 12.78 16.64 -24.48
N SER A 143 11.57 16.28 -24.96
CA SER A 143 11.40 15.15 -25.86
C SER A 143 12.06 15.38 -27.22
N GLU A 144 12.51 14.28 -27.83
CA GLU A 144 13.18 14.24 -29.14
C GLU A 144 12.31 13.55 -30.20
N ASP A 145 11.21 12.92 -29.79
CA ASP A 145 10.19 12.32 -30.67
C ASP A 145 8.98 13.25 -30.85
N ARG A 146 7.87 12.73 -31.37
CA ARG A 146 6.65 13.54 -31.61
C ARG A 146 5.82 13.77 -30.35
N THR A 147 6.31 13.47 -29.14
CA THR A 147 5.55 13.63 -27.89
C THR A 147 4.95 15.03 -27.76
N ALA A 148 5.75 16.09 -27.93
CA ALA A 148 5.25 17.46 -27.79
C ALA A 148 4.18 17.80 -28.85
N GLN A 149 4.34 17.29 -30.08
CA GLN A 149 3.35 17.45 -31.15
C GLN A 149 2.03 16.75 -30.80
N VAL A 150 2.10 15.51 -30.30
CA VAL A 150 0.93 14.76 -29.85
C VAL A 150 0.22 15.49 -28.70
N VAL A 151 0.96 15.97 -27.69
CA VAL A 151 0.35 16.69 -26.57
C VAL A 151 -0.35 17.97 -27.03
N SER A 152 0.20 18.66 -28.02
CA SER A 152 -0.36 19.92 -28.55
C SER A 152 -1.72 19.73 -29.25
N SER A 153 -2.12 18.49 -29.59
CA SER A 153 -3.45 18.21 -30.14
C SER A 153 -4.54 18.02 -29.07
N PHE A 154 -4.19 18.05 -27.78
CA PHE A 154 -5.11 17.92 -26.66
C PHE A 154 -5.39 19.28 -26.01
N PRO A 155 -6.56 19.48 -25.38
CA PRO A 155 -6.89 20.72 -24.67
C PRO A 155 -6.19 20.78 -23.30
N VAL A 156 -4.86 20.84 -23.31
CA VAL A 156 -4.00 20.83 -22.12
C VAL A 156 -3.00 21.97 -22.18
N ARG A 157 -2.47 22.34 -21.01
CA ARG A 157 -1.35 23.28 -20.92
C ARG A 157 -0.03 22.52 -21.05
N LEU A 158 0.62 22.65 -22.20
CA LEU A 158 1.97 22.10 -22.42
C LEU A 158 3.05 23.08 -21.93
N ILE A 159 3.98 22.57 -21.13
CA ILE A 159 5.19 23.27 -20.70
C ILE A 159 6.40 22.45 -21.15
N SER A 160 7.20 22.98 -22.07
CA SER A 160 8.43 22.32 -22.53
C SER A 160 9.64 22.85 -21.78
N VAL A 161 10.46 21.95 -21.23
CA VAL A 161 11.75 22.33 -20.64
C VAL A 161 12.85 22.27 -21.72
N PRO A 162 13.86 23.15 -21.67
CA PRO A 162 14.88 23.22 -22.71
C PRO A 162 15.92 22.10 -22.64
N LYS A 163 16.05 21.44 -21.48
CA LYS A 163 17.01 20.36 -21.25
C LYS A 163 16.45 19.32 -20.30
N ARG A 164 16.90 18.08 -20.47
CA ARG A 164 16.53 16.96 -19.59
C ARG A 164 16.79 17.29 -18.12
N SER A 165 15.74 17.24 -17.32
CA SER A 165 15.71 17.63 -15.91
C SER A 165 15.01 16.61 -15.00
N HIS A 166 14.49 15.51 -15.56
CA HIS A 166 13.83 14.39 -14.86
C HIS A 166 12.43 14.69 -14.30
N ALA A 167 11.72 13.63 -13.94
CA ALA A 167 10.30 13.67 -13.58
C ALA A 167 10.03 14.51 -12.31
N SER A 168 10.89 14.43 -11.28
CA SER A 168 10.73 15.22 -10.05
C SER A 168 10.75 16.73 -10.32
N PHE A 169 11.69 17.20 -11.15
CA PHE A 169 11.74 18.59 -11.60
C PHE A 169 10.48 18.96 -12.39
N CYS A 170 10.08 18.12 -13.34
CA CYS A 170 8.90 18.39 -14.18
C CYS A 170 7.62 18.47 -13.34
N ARG A 171 7.45 17.59 -12.35
CA ARG A 171 6.32 17.64 -11.41
C ARG A 171 6.34 18.92 -10.58
N ASN A 172 7.50 19.35 -10.08
CA ASN A 172 7.63 20.61 -9.35
C ASN A 172 7.30 21.82 -10.22
N LEU A 173 7.78 21.85 -11.47
CA LEU A 173 7.49 22.93 -12.41
C LEU A 173 5.99 23.01 -12.72
N GLY A 174 5.35 21.86 -12.96
CA GLY A 174 3.90 21.78 -13.13
C GLY A 174 3.14 22.28 -11.90
N ALA A 175 3.58 21.89 -10.69
CA ALA A 175 2.98 22.32 -9.43
C ALA A 175 3.11 23.83 -9.17
N GLN A 176 4.22 24.45 -9.59
CA GLN A 176 4.41 25.89 -9.50
C GLN A 176 3.44 26.64 -10.43
N GLN A 177 3.16 26.09 -11.61
CA GLN A 177 2.31 26.69 -12.63
C GLN A 177 0.81 26.36 -12.47
N ALA A 178 0.48 25.38 -11.63
CA ALA A 178 -0.86 24.94 -11.31
C ALA A 178 -1.72 26.03 -10.68
N LYS A 179 -3.01 26.06 -10.98
CA LYS A 179 -4.01 26.94 -10.37
C LYS A 179 -4.87 26.23 -9.32
N GLY A 180 -4.93 24.90 -9.37
CA GLY A 180 -5.70 24.07 -8.48
C GLY A 180 -5.24 24.14 -7.03
N GLU A 181 -6.22 24.03 -6.14
CA GLU A 181 -6.01 23.88 -4.70
C GLU A 181 -5.41 22.50 -4.38
N ILE A 182 -5.78 21.51 -5.19
CA ILE A 182 -5.24 20.15 -5.14
C ILE A 182 -4.36 19.90 -6.37
N LEU A 183 -3.18 19.33 -6.13
CA LEU A 183 -2.29 18.81 -7.15
C LEU A 183 -2.53 17.30 -7.26
N ALA A 184 -2.70 16.81 -8.48
CA ALA A 184 -2.81 15.38 -8.78
C ALA A 184 -1.68 14.99 -9.74
N PHE A 185 -0.82 14.06 -9.32
CA PHE A 185 0.30 13.57 -10.13
C PHE A 185 -0.04 12.22 -10.73
N ILE A 186 0.20 12.10 -12.03
CA ILE A 186 0.04 10.85 -12.79
C ILE A 186 1.14 10.76 -13.85
N ASP A 187 1.66 9.55 -14.08
CA ASP A 187 2.70 9.33 -15.09
C ASP A 187 2.11 9.21 -16.49
N SER A 188 2.89 9.61 -17.50
CA SER A 188 2.49 9.59 -18.91
C SER A 188 2.23 8.20 -19.49
N ASP A 189 2.58 7.13 -18.77
CA ASP A 189 2.24 5.73 -19.09
C ASP A 189 1.18 5.12 -18.18
N CYS A 190 0.43 5.97 -17.50
CA CYS A 190 -0.75 5.59 -16.73
C CYS A 190 -2.04 6.07 -17.40
N GLN A 191 -3.10 5.28 -17.26
CA GLN A 191 -4.47 5.66 -17.60
C GLN A 191 -5.30 5.75 -16.32
N ALA A 192 -5.98 6.86 -16.10
CA ALA A 192 -6.86 7.04 -14.95
C ALA A 192 -8.20 6.32 -15.16
N ASP A 193 -8.71 5.67 -14.11
CA ASP A 193 -10.12 5.27 -14.09
C ASP A 193 -11.02 6.51 -14.08
N ALA A 194 -12.20 6.44 -14.70
CA ALA A 194 -13.12 7.56 -14.78
C ALA A 194 -13.53 8.12 -13.40
N LEU A 195 -13.48 7.32 -12.34
CA LEU A 195 -13.79 7.72 -10.96
C LEU A 195 -12.56 8.12 -10.13
N TRP A 196 -11.35 8.15 -10.73
CA TRP A 196 -10.08 8.32 -10.03
C TRP A 196 -10.07 9.50 -9.04
N LEU A 197 -10.36 10.72 -9.50
CA LEU A 197 -10.38 11.91 -8.65
C LEU A 197 -11.51 11.85 -7.61
N SER A 198 -12.71 11.43 -8.01
CA SER A 198 -13.90 11.35 -7.16
C SER A 198 -13.76 10.35 -6.01
N GLU A 199 -12.93 9.31 -6.17
CA GLU A 199 -12.60 8.33 -5.13
C GLU A 199 -11.52 8.85 -4.15
N LEU A 200 -10.53 9.60 -4.66
CA LEU A 200 -9.39 10.06 -3.86
C LEU A 200 -9.65 11.37 -3.10
N LEU A 201 -10.23 12.36 -3.76
CA LEU A 201 -10.39 13.70 -3.19
C LEU A 201 -11.21 13.77 -1.88
N PRO A 202 -12.23 12.92 -1.63
CA PRO A 202 -12.95 12.98 -0.36
C PRO A 202 -12.05 12.73 0.87
N ALA A 203 -10.82 12.25 0.69
CA ALA A 203 -9.83 12.15 1.77
C ALA A 203 -9.48 13.51 2.40
N PHE A 204 -9.45 14.58 1.61
CA PHE A 204 -9.08 15.91 2.08
C PHE A 204 -10.13 16.59 2.96
N ARG A 205 -11.32 15.98 3.11
CA ARG A 205 -12.32 16.40 4.10
C ARG A 205 -11.85 16.18 5.54
N GLU A 206 -10.87 15.30 5.74
CA GLU A 206 -10.16 15.16 7.00
C GLU A 206 -8.90 16.07 6.98
N PRO A 207 -8.86 17.15 7.79
CA PRO A 207 -7.76 18.13 7.73
C PRO A 207 -6.37 17.57 8.04
N ARG A 208 -6.30 16.37 8.64
CA ARG A 208 -5.05 15.68 8.96
C ARG A 208 -4.44 14.97 7.74
N ILE A 209 -5.20 14.73 6.67
CA ILE A 209 -4.71 14.06 5.47
C ILE A 209 -3.95 15.06 4.61
N GLY A 210 -2.63 14.88 4.51
CA GLY A 210 -1.78 15.72 3.66
C GLY A 210 -1.60 15.15 2.26
N VAL A 211 -1.65 13.82 2.12
CA VAL A 211 -1.46 13.11 0.86
C VAL A 211 -2.44 11.96 0.78
N VAL A 212 -3.02 11.75 -0.41
CA VAL A 212 -3.80 10.55 -0.73
C VAL A 212 -3.28 9.94 -2.03
N GLY A 213 -3.21 8.62 -2.11
CA GLY A 213 -2.97 7.91 -3.35
C GLY A 213 -3.91 6.72 -3.50
N GLY A 214 -3.85 6.05 -4.65
CA GLY A 214 -4.71 4.90 -4.90
C GLY A 214 -4.01 3.76 -5.63
N LEU A 215 -4.79 2.77 -6.04
CA LEU A 215 -4.26 1.54 -6.62
C LEU A 215 -3.54 1.84 -7.94
N VAL A 216 -2.31 1.33 -8.05
CA VAL A 216 -1.60 1.25 -9.32
C VAL A 216 -1.72 -0.19 -9.81
N ASP A 217 -2.63 -0.41 -10.74
CA ASP A 217 -2.88 -1.73 -11.33
C ASP A 217 -2.11 -1.88 -12.66
N SER A 218 -1.87 -3.11 -13.10
CA SER A 218 -1.29 -3.37 -14.42
C SER A 218 -2.40 -3.42 -15.46
N GLY A 219 -2.37 -2.52 -16.45
CA GLY A 219 -3.31 -2.54 -17.57
C GLY A 219 -3.06 -3.63 -18.62
N PHE A 220 -2.02 -4.46 -18.42
CA PHE A 220 -1.52 -5.40 -19.44
C PHE A 220 -1.16 -6.75 -18.81
N ASP A 221 -1.36 -7.84 -19.57
CA ASP A 221 -1.07 -9.22 -19.17
C ASP A 221 -0.50 -10.09 -20.32
N ALA A 222 -0.03 -9.47 -21.40
CA ALA A 222 0.44 -10.16 -22.60
C ALA A 222 1.70 -11.00 -22.34
N LYS A 223 2.72 -10.43 -21.69
CA LYS A 223 3.99 -11.13 -21.40
C LYS A 223 4.02 -11.64 -19.97
N ALA A 224 4.96 -12.57 -19.70
CA ALA A 224 5.12 -13.13 -18.37
C ALA A 224 5.47 -12.08 -17.30
N VAL A 225 6.28 -11.07 -17.66
CA VAL A 225 6.61 -9.93 -16.77
C VAL A 225 5.34 -9.14 -16.43
N ASP A 226 4.42 -8.96 -17.37
CA ASP A 226 3.17 -8.22 -17.20
C ASP A 226 2.28 -8.92 -16.18
N ARG A 227 2.11 -10.24 -16.33
CA ARG A 227 1.34 -11.07 -15.40
C ARG A 227 1.99 -11.15 -14.02
N TYR A 228 3.31 -11.04 -13.95
CA TYR A 228 4.04 -10.94 -12.70
C TYR A 228 3.82 -9.58 -12.02
N GLU A 229 3.99 -8.47 -12.73
CA GLU A 229 3.77 -7.10 -12.23
C GLU A 229 2.31 -6.89 -11.77
N LYS A 230 1.32 -7.49 -12.46
CA LYS A 230 -0.09 -7.45 -12.05
C LYS A 230 -0.30 -7.88 -10.59
N VAL A 231 0.43 -8.90 -10.14
CA VAL A 231 0.33 -9.37 -8.76
C VAL A 231 1.45 -8.87 -7.83
N LYS A 232 2.60 -8.49 -8.38
CA LYS A 232 3.83 -8.22 -7.61
C LYS A 232 4.59 -6.97 -8.09
N SER A 233 3.88 -5.95 -8.54
CA SER A 233 4.49 -4.65 -8.76
C SER A 233 4.92 -4.01 -7.43
N SER A 234 6.05 -3.31 -7.43
CA SER A 234 6.47 -2.44 -6.32
C SER A 234 5.53 -1.25 -6.11
N LEU A 235 4.76 -0.88 -7.14
CA LEU A 235 3.78 0.21 -7.09
C LEU A 235 2.41 -0.25 -6.56
N HIS A 236 2.15 -1.56 -6.57
CA HIS A 236 0.90 -2.14 -6.13
C HIS A 236 0.89 -2.29 -4.59
N MET A 237 0.15 -1.42 -3.91
CA MET A 237 0.05 -1.39 -2.44
C MET A 237 -1.04 -2.30 -1.84
N GLY A 238 -1.62 -3.19 -2.64
CA GLY A 238 -2.67 -4.14 -2.27
C GLY A 238 -4.09 -3.56 -2.35
N PRO A 239 -5.11 -4.40 -2.14
CA PRO A 239 -6.51 -4.04 -2.39
C PRO A 239 -7.20 -3.38 -1.19
N TRP A 240 -6.47 -3.09 -0.12
CA TRP A 240 -7.02 -2.64 1.15
C TRP A 240 -6.69 -1.18 1.40
N PHE A 241 -7.65 -0.46 1.94
CA PHE A 241 -7.41 0.88 2.46
C PHE A 241 -6.27 0.86 3.49
N LYS A 242 -5.39 1.85 3.41
CA LYS A 242 -4.29 2.02 4.38
C LYS A 242 -4.16 3.49 4.74
N ARG A 243 -3.70 3.76 5.95
CA ARG A 243 -3.33 5.10 6.39
C ARG A 243 -2.05 5.01 7.20
N SER A 244 -1.18 6.01 7.07
CA SER A 244 -0.06 6.16 7.99
C SER A 244 -0.59 6.43 9.40
N GLY A 245 0.30 6.28 10.39
CA GLY A 245 -0.02 6.60 11.77
C GLY A 245 1.24 6.54 12.63
N LYS A 246 1.12 6.87 13.91
CA LYS A 246 2.28 6.94 14.83
C LYS A 246 3.14 5.66 14.84
N GLY A 247 2.52 4.49 14.65
CA GLY A 247 3.21 3.20 14.59
C GLY A 247 3.66 2.75 13.19
N ASN A 248 3.29 3.46 12.12
CA ASN A 248 3.64 3.14 10.74
C ASN A 248 4.17 4.40 10.05
N ARG A 249 5.42 4.76 10.38
CA ARG A 249 6.08 5.93 9.79
C ARG A 249 6.50 5.65 8.33
N PHE A 250 6.83 4.43 7.94
CA PHE A 250 7.38 4.13 6.61
C PHE A 250 6.39 4.20 5.44
N PHE A 251 5.12 4.51 5.70
CA PHE A 251 4.09 4.49 4.66
C PHE A 251 4.27 5.60 3.63
N TYR A 252 3.96 5.31 2.36
CA TYR A 252 3.99 6.25 1.24
C TYR A 252 2.96 5.81 0.19
N VAL A 253 2.73 6.66 -0.82
CA VAL A 253 2.00 6.34 -2.05
C VAL A 253 2.82 6.77 -3.26
N PRO A 254 2.77 6.07 -4.42
CA PRO A 254 3.67 6.37 -5.53
C PRO A 254 3.32 7.69 -6.23
N SER A 255 4.33 8.43 -6.71
CA SER A 255 4.11 9.71 -7.42
C SER A 255 3.25 9.60 -8.68
N CYS A 256 3.12 8.42 -9.27
CA CYS A 256 2.25 8.18 -10.41
C CYS A 256 0.75 8.08 -10.05
N ASN A 257 0.39 8.01 -8.75
CA ASN A 257 -0.98 8.07 -8.25
C ASN A 257 -1.01 8.79 -6.89
N LEU A 258 -0.68 10.08 -6.90
CA LEU A 258 -0.53 10.89 -5.69
C LEU A 258 -1.26 12.22 -5.83
N LEU A 259 -2.14 12.51 -4.86
CA LEU A 259 -2.79 13.80 -4.70
C LEU A 259 -2.33 14.47 -3.41
N THR A 260 -2.21 15.80 -3.43
CA THR A 260 -1.87 16.60 -2.24
C THR A 260 -2.37 18.04 -2.38
N GLN A 261 -2.55 18.74 -1.26
CA GLN A 261 -2.86 20.16 -1.28
C GLN A 261 -1.66 20.95 -1.81
N LYS A 262 -1.91 21.88 -2.73
CA LYS A 262 -0.87 22.74 -3.30
C LYS A 262 -0.13 23.54 -2.23
N SER A 263 -0.85 24.05 -1.24
CA SER A 263 -0.29 24.80 -0.11
C SER A 263 0.75 23.97 0.66
N LEU A 264 0.42 22.73 1.00
CA LEU A 264 1.32 21.80 1.69
C LEU A 264 2.52 21.41 0.81
N PHE A 265 2.28 21.12 -0.47
CA PHE A 265 3.36 20.79 -1.42
C PHE A 265 4.38 21.92 -1.53
N VAL A 266 3.91 23.16 -1.69
CA VAL A 266 4.76 24.35 -1.75
C VAL A 266 5.47 24.60 -0.42
N GLN A 267 4.77 24.49 0.71
CA GLN A 267 5.36 24.65 2.04
C GLN A 267 6.52 23.67 2.28
N LEU A 268 6.40 22.43 1.78
CA LEU A 268 7.43 21.41 1.91
C LEU A 268 8.52 21.50 0.83
N GLY A 269 8.46 22.46 -0.10
CA GLY A 269 9.44 22.62 -1.18
C GLY A 269 9.32 21.59 -2.31
N GLY A 270 8.16 20.93 -2.43
CA GLY A 270 7.87 19.95 -3.48
C GLY A 270 8.68 18.66 -3.39
N PHE A 271 8.86 17.97 -4.52
CA PHE A 271 9.69 16.77 -4.63
C PHE A 271 11.18 17.13 -4.66
N ARG A 272 12.01 16.31 -4.02
CA ARG A 272 13.48 16.44 -4.10
C ARG A 272 13.98 16.09 -5.49
N THR A 273 14.62 17.05 -6.18
CA THR A 273 15.13 16.85 -7.54
C THR A 273 16.49 16.17 -7.58
N ASP A 274 17.18 16.09 -6.44
CA ASP A 274 18.43 15.33 -6.27
C ASP A 274 18.19 13.81 -6.10
N LEU A 275 16.94 13.40 -5.84
CA LEU A 275 16.53 12.00 -5.84
C LEU A 275 16.05 11.60 -7.25
N HIS A 276 16.78 10.67 -7.87
CA HIS A 276 16.35 10.07 -9.15
C HIS A 276 15.25 9.01 -8.97
N VAL A 277 15.17 8.43 -7.78
CA VAL A 277 14.20 7.40 -7.36
C VAL A 277 13.90 7.59 -5.87
N GLY A 278 12.64 7.38 -5.47
CA GLY A 278 12.20 7.52 -4.09
C GLY A 278 11.83 8.95 -3.68
N GLU A 279 11.64 9.86 -4.65
CA GLU A 279 11.18 11.22 -4.39
C GLU A 279 9.78 11.26 -3.76
N ASP A 280 8.94 10.29 -4.10
CA ASP A 280 7.61 10.07 -3.55
C ASP A 280 7.67 9.57 -2.09
N VAL A 281 8.57 8.65 -1.80
CA VAL A 281 8.84 8.15 -0.45
C VAL A 281 9.32 9.30 0.44
N ASP A 282 10.31 10.07 -0.02
CA ASP A 282 10.81 11.26 0.70
C ASP A 282 9.70 12.27 0.97
N TYR A 283 8.91 12.63 -0.04
CA TYR A 283 7.82 13.59 0.11
C TYR A 283 6.77 13.09 1.12
N CYS A 284 6.31 11.85 1.00
CA CYS A 284 5.35 11.24 1.94
C CYS A 284 5.90 11.20 3.38
N TRP A 285 7.20 10.98 3.56
CA TRP A 285 7.82 10.98 4.88
C TRP A 285 7.91 12.38 5.47
N ARG A 286 8.30 13.40 4.68
CA ARG A 286 8.29 14.80 5.12
C ARG A 286 6.88 15.30 5.49
N VAL A 287 5.86 14.89 4.73
CA VAL A 287 4.45 15.14 5.07
C VAL A 287 4.12 14.58 6.45
N GLN A 288 4.53 13.33 6.72
CA GLN A 288 4.31 12.68 8.02
C GLN A 288 5.09 13.31 9.17
N ASP A 289 6.33 13.70 8.94
CA ASP A 289 7.15 14.39 9.95
C ASP A 289 6.60 15.78 10.29
N ARG A 290 5.77 16.36 9.41
CA ARG A 290 5.02 17.59 9.67
C ARG A 290 3.70 17.37 10.43
N GLY A 291 3.36 16.13 10.76
CA GLY A 291 2.17 15.76 11.54
C GLY A 291 0.93 15.43 10.70
N PHE A 292 1.05 15.43 9.36
CA PHE A 292 -0.03 14.99 8.47
C PHE A 292 0.01 13.47 8.26
N GLU A 293 -1.10 12.91 7.80
CA GLU A 293 -1.24 11.50 7.47
C GLU A 293 -1.24 11.30 5.94
N VAL A 294 -0.75 10.13 5.52
CA VAL A 294 -0.77 9.66 4.13
C VAL A 294 -1.83 8.56 4.05
N GLU A 295 -2.76 8.71 3.12
CA GLU A 295 -3.86 7.79 2.93
C GLU A 295 -3.76 7.05 1.58
N TYR A 296 -4.18 5.79 1.56
CA TYR A 296 -4.27 4.98 0.37
C TYR A 296 -5.67 4.42 0.21
N ARG A 297 -6.29 4.77 -0.92
CA ARG A 297 -7.65 4.36 -1.30
C ARG A 297 -7.59 3.52 -2.58
N PRO A 298 -7.72 2.19 -2.49
CA PRO A 298 -7.56 1.31 -3.64
C PRO A 298 -8.61 1.53 -4.75
N ARG A 299 -9.75 2.17 -4.44
CA ARG A 299 -10.79 2.50 -5.43
C ARG A 299 -10.35 3.61 -6.40
N GLY A 300 -9.48 4.52 -5.97
CA GLY A 300 -8.88 5.56 -6.83
C GLY A 300 -7.78 4.99 -7.70
N ARG A 301 -8.17 4.12 -8.63
CA ARG A 301 -7.24 3.29 -9.40
C ARG A 301 -6.75 3.98 -10.67
N ILE A 302 -5.54 3.63 -11.06
CA ILE A 302 -4.98 3.90 -12.38
C ILE A 302 -4.39 2.59 -12.95
N PHE A 303 -4.25 2.54 -14.27
CA PHE A 303 -3.67 1.42 -15.00
C PHE A 303 -2.31 1.81 -15.57
N HIS A 304 -1.25 1.24 -15.02
CA HIS A 304 0.13 1.52 -15.40
C HIS A 304 0.59 0.56 -16.52
N ARG A 305 1.18 1.11 -17.58
CA ARG A 305 1.84 0.34 -18.64
C ARG A 305 3.30 0.11 -18.29
N HIS A 306 3.58 -1.03 -17.66
CA HIS A 306 4.96 -1.41 -17.36
C HIS A 306 5.80 -1.60 -18.65
N ARG A 307 7.08 -1.22 -18.59
CA ARG A 307 8.06 -1.50 -19.66
C ARG A 307 8.49 -2.97 -19.57
N ASN A 308 7.97 -3.81 -20.46
CA ASN A 308 7.98 -5.26 -20.24
C ASN A 308 9.09 -6.00 -20.99
N SER A 309 10.34 -5.59 -20.76
CA SER A 309 11.52 -6.39 -21.10
C SER A 309 12.20 -6.86 -19.80
N LEU A 310 12.78 -8.07 -19.80
CA LEU A 310 13.48 -8.59 -18.62
C LEU A 310 14.61 -7.65 -18.17
N ARG A 311 15.38 -7.09 -19.12
CA ARG A 311 16.43 -6.11 -18.83
C ARG A 311 15.86 -4.84 -18.18
N GLY A 312 14.76 -4.30 -18.72
CA GLY A 312 14.10 -3.12 -18.16
C GLY A 312 13.56 -3.37 -16.76
N PHE A 313 12.95 -4.54 -16.54
CA PHE A 313 12.48 -4.99 -15.23
C PHE A 313 13.63 -5.05 -14.20
N CYS A 314 14.71 -5.76 -14.51
CA CYS A 314 15.85 -5.89 -13.60
C CYS A 314 16.53 -4.54 -13.33
N SER A 315 16.77 -3.73 -14.36
CA SER A 315 17.35 -2.39 -14.22
C SER A 315 16.50 -1.51 -13.29
N ARG A 316 15.18 -1.54 -13.43
CA ARG A 316 14.29 -0.74 -12.59
C ARG A 316 14.31 -1.20 -11.14
N ARG A 317 14.35 -2.52 -10.89
CA ARG A 317 14.46 -3.07 -9.54
C ARG A 317 15.80 -2.70 -8.89
N PHE A 318 16.88 -2.73 -9.65
CA PHE A 318 18.19 -2.22 -9.22
C PHE A 318 18.11 -0.75 -8.82
N ASP A 319 17.56 0.12 -9.69
CA ASP A 319 17.41 1.54 -9.40
C ASP A 319 16.62 1.76 -8.09
N TYR A 320 15.47 1.09 -7.91
CA TYR A 320 14.71 1.16 -6.67
C TYR A 320 15.53 0.74 -5.45
N GLY A 321 16.36 -0.30 -5.56
CA GLY A 321 17.26 -0.72 -4.49
C GLY A 321 18.25 0.38 -4.09
N THR A 322 18.78 1.15 -5.05
CA THR A 322 19.74 2.23 -4.76
C THR A 322 19.13 3.39 -3.94
N SER A 323 17.81 3.57 -3.98
CA SER A 323 17.12 4.64 -3.24
C SER A 323 17.14 4.43 -1.72
N GLU A 324 17.20 3.18 -1.27
CA GLU A 324 16.99 2.83 0.13
C GLU A 324 18.06 3.38 1.09
N PRO A 325 19.38 3.22 0.84
CA PRO A 325 20.41 3.86 1.65
C PRO A 325 20.33 5.39 1.62
N LEU A 326 20.05 5.99 0.47
CA LEU A 326 19.92 7.45 0.34
C LEU A 326 18.77 7.97 1.20
N LEU A 327 17.61 7.33 1.14
CA LEU A 327 16.44 7.70 1.93
C LEU A 327 16.69 7.57 3.44
N GLN A 328 17.37 6.51 3.90
CA GLN A 328 17.71 6.38 5.32
C GLN A 328 18.79 7.37 5.78
N GLN A 329 19.69 7.80 4.90
CA GLN A 329 20.65 8.87 5.22
C GLN A 329 19.98 10.23 5.39
N ILE A 330 19.00 10.52 4.53
CA ILE A 330 18.18 11.75 4.61
C ILE A 330 17.29 11.70 5.85
N HIS A 331 16.66 10.55 6.11
CA HIS A 331 15.69 10.35 7.18
C HIS A 331 16.21 9.41 8.27
N ARG A 332 17.23 9.86 9.01
CA ARG A 332 17.97 9.01 9.97
C ARG A 332 17.14 8.44 11.11
N GLU A 333 16.02 9.07 11.46
CA GLU A 333 15.10 8.55 12.49
C GLU A 333 14.23 7.40 11.98
N ARG A 334 14.17 7.20 10.67
CA ARG A 334 13.35 6.18 10.02
C ARG A 334 14.19 4.92 9.81
N LEU A 335 14.60 4.32 10.93
CA LEU A 335 15.35 3.05 10.95
C LEU A 335 14.43 1.85 10.83
N LYS A 336 14.79 0.92 9.93
CA LYS A 336 14.04 -0.31 9.76
C LYS A 336 14.10 -1.14 11.02
N THR A 337 12.92 -1.53 11.50
CA THR A 337 12.78 -2.41 12.65
C THR A 337 12.27 -3.77 12.20
N PHE A 338 12.98 -4.83 12.57
CA PHE A 338 12.50 -6.19 12.42
C PHE A 338 11.89 -6.64 13.75
N LEU A 339 10.57 -6.83 13.76
CA LEU A 339 9.84 -7.24 14.96
C LEU A 339 10.05 -8.73 15.21
N VAL A 340 10.50 -9.07 16.42
CA VAL A 340 10.72 -10.44 16.89
C VAL A 340 9.75 -10.73 18.04
N PRO A 341 8.57 -11.31 17.77
CA PRO A 341 7.62 -11.70 18.80
C PRO A 341 8.22 -12.88 19.60
N PRO A 342 8.38 -12.77 20.94
CA PRO A 342 9.03 -13.80 21.74
C PRO A 342 8.41 -15.20 21.58
N GLY A 343 7.07 -15.27 21.56
CA GLY A 343 6.36 -16.54 21.37
C GLY A 343 6.71 -17.23 20.06
N ALA A 344 6.73 -16.48 18.95
CA ALA A 344 7.09 -17.00 17.64
C ALA A 344 8.58 -17.34 17.55
N ALA A 345 9.45 -16.51 18.13
CA ALA A 345 10.89 -16.72 18.12
C ALA A 345 11.29 -18.01 18.84
N VAL A 346 10.75 -18.25 20.04
CA VAL A 346 10.98 -19.49 20.80
C VAL A 346 10.45 -20.70 20.04
N PHE A 347 9.24 -20.61 19.50
CA PHE A 347 8.64 -21.69 18.71
C PHE A 347 9.55 -22.11 17.54
N TRP A 348 9.98 -21.14 16.71
CA TRP A 348 10.80 -21.45 15.54
C TRP A 348 12.23 -21.83 15.88
N LEU A 349 12.81 -21.30 16.97
CA LEU A 349 14.11 -21.74 17.45
C LEU A 349 14.09 -23.23 17.81
N LEU A 350 13.06 -23.68 18.55
CA LEU A 350 12.90 -25.10 18.89
C LEU A 350 12.71 -25.99 17.65
N VAL A 351 11.94 -25.52 16.66
CA VAL A 351 11.77 -26.24 15.39
C VAL A 351 13.10 -26.35 14.63
N VAL A 352 13.86 -25.26 14.53
CA VAL A 352 15.16 -25.26 13.83
C VAL A 352 16.16 -26.17 14.54
N LEU A 353 16.26 -26.11 15.86
CA LEU A 353 17.14 -26.99 16.64
C LEU A 353 16.71 -28.46 16.52
N SER A 354 15.41 -28.75 16.53
CA SER A 354 14.89 -30.10 16.31
C SER A 354 15.31 -30.66 14.96
N LEU A 355 15.25 -29.85 13.89
CA LEU A 355 15.67 -30.26 12.55
C LEU A 355 17.20 -30.40 12.44
N TRP A 356 17.95 -29.56 13.14
CA TRP A 356 19.41 -29.57 13.14
C TRP A 356 19.99 -30.77 13.88
N GLU A 357 19.49 -31.06 15.08
CA GLU A 357 19.95 -32.17 15.94
C GLU A 357 19.23 -33.49 15.66
N ALA A 358 18.23 -33.49 14.74
CA ALA A 358 17.32 -34.61 14.49
C ALA A 358 16.59 -35.11 15.75
N GLU A 359 16.30 -34.20 16.70
CA GLU A 359 15.72 -34.53 18.00
C GLU A 359 14.21 -34.19 18.05
N GLY A 360 13.35 -35.22 18.08
CA GLY A 360 11.90 -35.05 18.06
C GLY A 360 11.29 -34.44 19.34
N SER A 361 12.01 -34.49 20.47
CA SER A 361 11.57 -33.93 21.76
C SER A 361 11.37 -32.40 21.66
N LEU A 362 12.28 -31.71 20.96
CA LEU A 362 12.26 -30.27 20.73
C LEU A 362 11.06 -29.84 19.86
N LEU A 363 10.68 -30.67 18.88
CA LEU A 363 9.45 -30.46 18.12
C LEU A 363 8.21 -30.57 19.01
N GLY A 364 8.18 -31.58 19.90
CA GLY A 364 7.12 -31.72 20.91
C GLY A 364 7.02 -30.51 21.84
N LEU A 365 8.17 -29.99 22.31
CA LEU A 365 8.24 -28.77 23.12
C LEU A 365 7.72 -27.54 22.36
N SER A 366 8.02 -27.40 21.07
CA SER A 366 7.47 -26.30 20.25
C SER A 366 5.94 -26.37 20.16
N GLY A 367 5.36 -27.57 20.01
CA GLY A 367 3.92 -27.77 20.00
C GLY A 367 3.27 -27.45 21.35
N PHE A 368 3.89 -27.90 22.45
CA PHE A 368 3.45 -27.58 23.81
C PHE A 368 3.50 -26.07 24.07
N TRP A 369 4.55 -25.38 23.62
CA TRP A 369 4.68 -23.93 23.71
C TRP A 369 3.54 -23.20 22.99
N ALA A 370 3.19 -23.62 21.77
CA ALA A 370 2.06 -23.04 21.03
C ALA A 370 0.71 -23.25 21.75
N LEU A 371 0.51 -24.41 22.39
CA LEU A 371 -0.69 -24.69 23.21
C LEU A 371 -0.77 -23.78 24.44
N MET A 372 0.37 -23.56 25.11
CA MET A 372 0.43 -22.67 26.28
C MET A 372 0.11 -21.22 25.91
N ASP A 373 0.66 -20.71 24.81
CA ASP A 373 0.36 -19.35 24.32
C ASP A 373 -1.12 -19.22 23.92
N ALA A 374 -1.66 -20.22 23.22
CA ALA A 374 -3.08 -20.28 22.87
C ALA A 374 -3.99 -20.28 24.12
N GLY A 375 -3.61 -21.02 25.15
CA GLY A 375 -4.31 -21.06 26.44
C GLY A 375 -4.25 -19.73 27.20
N ALA A 376 -3.15 -18.98 27.11
CA ALA A 376 -3.03 -17.65 27.68
C ALA A 376 -3.96 -16.64 26.99
N ILE A 377 -3.98 -16.65 25.64
CA ILE A 377 -4.90 -15.80 24.85
C ILE A 377 -6.36 -16.15 25.15
N LEU A 378 -6.69 -17.44 25.22
CA LEU A 378 -8.04 -17.91 25.54
C LEU A 378 -8.51 -17.42 26.91
N ARG A 379 -7.64 -17.49 27.93
CA ARG A 379 -7.95 -16.95 29.27
C ARG A 379 -8.21 -15.45 29.22
N LYS A 380 -7.41 -14.68 28.47
CA LYS A 380 -7.59 -13.23 28.28
C LYS A 380 -8.89 -12.87 27.54
N LEU A 381 -9.34 -13.70 26.59
CA LEU A 381 -10.62 -13.52 25.91
C LEU A 381 -11.80 -13.82 26.85
N ARG A 382 -11.74 -14.94 27.58
CA ARG A 382 -12.79 -15.34 28.54
C ARG A 382 -12.94 -14.35 29.69
N SER A 383 -11.84 -13.78 30.20
CA SER A 383 -11.91 -12.74 31.24
C SER A 383 -12.59 -11.45 30.77
N ARG A 384 -12.75 -11.25 29.46
CA ARG A 384 -13.51 -10.16 28.84
C ARG A 384 -14.94 -10.57 28.44
N GLY A 385 -15.40 -11.74 28.86
CA GLY A 385 -16.72 -12.29 28.51
C GLY A 385 -16.80 -12.87 27.09
N LEU A 386 -15.71 -12.86 26.32
CA LEU A 386 -15.73 -13.31 24.93
C LEU A 386 -15.64 -14.85 24.86
N GLN A 387 -16.62 -15.45 24.20
CA GLN A 387 -16.62 -16.89 23.94
C GLN A 387 -15.69 -17.23 22.77
N ALA A 388 -14.66 -18.05 23.03
CA ALA A 388 -13.75 -18.58 22.01
C ALA A 388 -13.39 -20.05 22.32
N LYS A 389 -13.07 -20.83 21.29
CA LYS A 389 -12.59 -22.21 21.43
C LYS A 389 -11.06 -22.26 21.46
N LEU A 390 -10.49 -23.26 22.15
CA LEU A 390 -9.03 -23.47 22.16
C LEU A 390 -8.47 -23.70 20.74
N SER A 391 -9.22 -24.39 19.88
CA SER A 391 -8.82 -24.60 18.49
C SER A 391 -8.76 -23.28 17.70
N GLU A 392 -9.67 -22.34 17.95
CA GLU A 392 -9.67 -21.03 17.29
C GLU A 392 -8.47 -20.18 17.74
N THR A 393 -8.15 -20.20 19.03
CA THR A 393 -6.99 -19.48 19.57
C THR A 393 -5.67 -20.13 19.14
N LEU A 394 -5.59 -21.47 19.15
CA LEU A 394 -4.40 -22.20 18.68
C LEU A 394 -4.13 -21.93 17.20
N PHE A 395 -5.17 -21.99 16.36
CA PHE A 395 -5.04 -21.65 14.94
C PHE A 395 -4.59 -20.19 14.75
N ALA A 396 -5.09 -19.26 15.56
CA ALA A 396 -4.65 -17.86 15.50
C ALA A 396 -3.18 -17.68 15.90
N VAL A 397 -2.70 -18.39 16.94
CA VAL A 397 -1.29 -18.42 17.37
C VAL A 397 -0.40 -18.99 16.27
N LEU A 398 -0.70 -20.20 15.78
CA LEU A 398 0.08 -20.85 14.72
C LEU A 398 0.13 -20.01 13.45
N ARG A 399 -0.97 -19.36 13.07
CA ARG A 399 -1.00 -18.41 11.95
C ARG A 399 -0.10 -17.19 12.21
N SER A 400 -0.08 -16.67 13.44
CA SER A 400 0.81 -15.57 13.81
C SER A 400 2.28 -15.99 13.75
N TYR A 401 2.60 -17.21 14.21
CA TYR A 401 3.95 -17.77 14.14
C TYR A 401 4.37 -18.03 12.70
N GLY A 402 3.48 -18.57 11.86
CA GLY A 402 3.71 -18.74 10.43
C GLY A 402 3.92 -17.40 9.71
N ALA A 403 3.17 -16.35 10.07
CA ALA A 403 3.38 -15.01 9.53
C ALA A 403 4.76 -14.44 9.89
N PHE A 404 5.24 -14.69 11.12
CA PHE A 404 6.60 -14.32 11.53
C PHE A 404 7.66 -15.06 10.70
N ALA A 405 7.55 -16.38 10.55
CA ALA A 405 8.49 -17.15 9.71
C ALA A 405 8.47 -16.70 8.25
N PHE A 406 7.29 -16.44 7.68
CA PHE A 406 7.17 -15.89 6.32
C PHE A 406 7.85 -14.52 6.22
N HIS A 407 7.69 -13.64 7.21
CA HIS A 407 8.38 -12.35 7.25
C HIS A 407 9.90 -12.49 7.35
N ALA A 408 10.40 -13.43 8.14
CA ALA A 408 11.83 -13.75 8.22
C ALA A 408 12.37 -14.28 6.88
N CYS A 409 11.66 -15.21 6.23
CA CYS A 409 11.97 -15.71 4.89
C CYS A 409 12.00 -14.58 3.86
N ALA A 410 11.02 -13.69 3.92
CA ALA A 410 10.95 -12.52 3.04
C ALA A 410 12.11 -11.55 3.26
N PHE A 411 12.49 -11.31 4.52
CA PHE A 411 13.62 -10.46 4.85
C PHE A 411 14.94 -11.03 4.32
N VAL A 412 15.22 -12.31 4.61
CA VAL A 412 16.42 -13.00 4.13
C VAL A 412 16.49 -12.99 2.60
N SER A 413 15.38 -13.36 1.96
CA SER A 413 15.24 -13.35 0.51
C SER A 413 15.44 -11.96 -0.10
N ARG A 414 15.08 -10.88 0.61
CA ARG A 414 15.13 -9.50 0.08
C ARG A 414 16.51 -8.87 0.18
N TYR A 415 17.28 -9.20 1.22
CA TYR A 415 18.53 -8.49 1.54
C TYR A 415 19.79 -9.36 1.50
N TYR A 416 19.67 -10.69 1.56
CA TYR A 416 20.84 -11.58 1.68
C TYR A 416 20.95 -12.68 0.62
N LEU A 417 20.00 -12.83 -0.31
CA LEU A 417 20.05 -13.87 -1.35
C LEU A 417 21.34 -13.86 -2.18
N LEU A 418 21.81 -12.70 -2.64
CA LEU A 418 23.08 -12.56 -3.36
C LEU A 418 24.26 -13.13 -2.56
N TRP A 419 24.38 -12.74 -1.28
CA TRP A 419 25.45 -13.23 -0.40
C TRP A 419 25.30 -14.71 -0.06
N ILE A 420 24.07 -15.20 0.12
CA ILE A 420 23.79 -16.62 0.30
C ILE A 420 24.33 -17.42 -0.88
N LEU A 421 24.08 -16.99 -2.12
CA LEU A 421 24.58 -17.67 -3.31
C LEU A 421 26.11 -17.61 -3.44
N LEU A 422 26.72 -16.48 -3.09
CA LEU A 422 28.18 -16.30 -3.13
C LEU A 422 28.90 -17.13 -2.05
N LEU A 423 28.31 -17.25 -0.86
CA LEU A 423 28.89 -17.95 0.29
C LEU A 423 28.52 -19.44 0.33
N PHE A 424 27.55 -19.88 -0.46
CA PHE A 424 27.09 -21.27 -0.51
C PHE A 424 28.24 -22.30 -0.66
N PRO A 425 29.26 -22.10 -1.52
CA PRO A 425 30.37 -23.05 -1.64
C PRO A 425 31.23 -23.20 -0.38
N PHE A 426 31.19 -22.23 0.53
CA PHE A 426 32.01 -22.18 1.74
C PHE A 426 31.24 -22.62 2.99
N ILE A 427 29.92 -22.42 3.01
CA ILE A 427 29.04 -22.75 4.15
C ILE A 427 27.75 -23.39 3.60
N PRO A 428 27.80 -24.64 3.11
CA PRO A 428 26.71 -25.24 2.34
C PRO A 428 25.43 -25.43 3.16
N GLU A 429 25.52 -25.69 4.47
CA GLU A 429 24.36 -25.87 5.35
C GLU A 429 23.59 -24.56 5.52
N ALA A 430 24.30 -23.47 5.84
CA ALA A 430 23.70 -22.13 5.96
C ALA A 430 23.18 -21.64 4.60
N GLY A 431 23.92 -21.92 3.54
CA GLY A 431 23.52 -21.62 2.17
C GLY A 431 22.23 -22.34 1.76
N ALA A 432 22.12 -23.63 2.05
CA ALA A 432 20.93 -24.44 1.79
C ALA A 432 19.72 -23.94 2.58
N ALA A 433 19.90 -23.60 3.86
CA ALA A 433 18.86 -22.98 4.67
C ALA A 433 18.38 -21.65 4.08
N GLY A 434 19.30 -20.78 3.66
CA GLY A 434 18.99 -19.50 3.01
C GLY A 434 18.24 -19.65 1.69
N ILE A 435 18.65 -20.60 0.84
CA ILE A 435 17.94 -20.94 -0.41
C ILE A 435 16.54 -21.49 -0.10
N GLY A 436 16.42 -22.36 0.91
CA GLY A 436 15.14 -22.88 1.39
C GLY A 436 14.19 -21.76 1.82
N MET A 437 14.67 -20.79 2.59
CA MET A 437 13.90 -19.59 2.97
C MET A 437 13.46 -18.76 1.75
N HIS A 438 14.31 -18.60 0.75
CA HIS A 438 13.96 -17.91 -0.50
C HIS A 438 12.85 -18.65 -1.26
N ILE A 439 12.96 -19.97 -1.40
CA ILE A 439 11.95 -20.80 -2.06
C ILE A 439 10.63 -20.74 -1.29
N LEU A 440 10.63 -20.89 0.03
CA LEU A 440 9.43 -20.80 0.86
C LEU A 440 8.74 -19.45 0.72
N ASN A 441 9.50 -18.35 0.67
CA ASN A 441 8.96 -17.02 0.41
C ASN A 441 8.30 -16.94 -0.99
N GLY A 442 9.01 -17.40 -2.03
CA GLY A 442 8.49 -17.43 -3.40
C GLY A 442 7.23 -18.28 -3.56
N LEU A 443 7.20 -19.47 -2.93
CA LEU A 443 6.03 -20.34 -2.91
C LEU A 443 4.86 -19.69 -2.17
N GLY A 444 5.10 -19.10 -1.00
CA GLY A 444 4.07 -18.38 -0.25
C GLY A 444 3.45 -17.25 -1.09
N GLU A 445 4.29 -16.42 -1.71
CA GLU A 445 3.85 -15.36 -2.62
C GLU A 445 3.01 -15.89 -3.79
N TYR A 446 3.44 -16.99 -4.42
CA TYR A 446 2.69 -17.63 -5.50
C TYR A 446 1.29 -18.08 -5.06
N PHE A 447 1.20 -18.81 -3.93
CA PHE A 447 -0.09 -19.35 -3.46
C PHE A 447 -1.02 -18.29 -2.87
N PHE A 448 -0.47 -17.23 -2.27
CA PHE A 448 -1.27 -16.12 -1.75
C PHE A 448 -1.79 -15.21 -2.85
N LYS A 449 -0.97 -14.95 -3.88
CA LYS A 449 -1.31 -14.00 -4.95
C LYS A 449 -2.02 -14.63 -6.14
N LYS A 450 -1.88 -15.95 -6.33
CA LYS A 450 -2.50 -16.73 -7.40
C LYS A 450 -2.28 -16.08 -8.79
N PRO A 451 -1.01 -15.87 -9.20
CA PRO A 451 -0.71 -15.28 -10.49
C PRO A 451 -1.20 -16.15 -11.64
N ASP A 452 -1.53 -15.51 -12.76
CA ASP A 452 -1.70 -16.20 -14.04
C ASP A 452 -0.33 -16.53 -14.68
N LEU A 453 0.47 -17.32 -13.95
CA LEU A 453 1.80 -17.75 -14.35
C LEU A 453 2.03 -19.18 -13.89
N LYS A 454 2.78 -19.95 -14.67
CA LYS A 454 3.30 -21.24 -14.19
C LYS A 454 4.26 -21.01 -13.04
N LEU A 455 4.26 -21.92 -12.07
CA LEU A 455 5.08 -21.83 -10.86
C LEU A 455 6.55 -21.50 -11.14
N PHE A 456 7.19 -22.24 -12.06
CA PHE A 456 8.59 -22.02 -12.41
C PHE A 456 8.84 -20.61 -12.95
N ALA A 457 8.01 -20.13 -13.88
CA ALA A 457 8.14 -18.80 -14.45
C ALA A 457 7.98 -17.70 -13.40
N PHE A 458 7.03 -17.87 -12.47
CA PHE A 458 6.86 -16.94 -11.35
C PHE A 458 8.07 -16.93 -10.43
N LEU A 459 8.58 -18.11 -10.03
CA LEU A 459 9.75 -18.21 -9.17
C LEU A 459 10.99 -17.61 -9.83
N SER A 460 11.21 -17.83 -11.13
CA SER A 460 12.32 -17.21 -11.85
C SER A 460 12.25 -15.67 -11.84
N LEU A 461 11.09 -15.10 -12.15
CA LEU A 461 10.88 -13.64 -12.10
C LEU A 461 11.02 -13.09 -10.67
N PHE A 462 10.54 -13.85 -9.68
CA PHE A 462 10.68 -13.52 -8.27
C PHE A 462 12.14 -13.51 -7.82
N THR A 463 12.94 -14.51 -8.18
CA THR A 463 14.37 -14.55 -7.91
C THR A 463 15.10 -13.40 -8.59
N LEU A 464 14.80 -13.13 -9.87
CA LEU A 464 15.36 -12.00 -10.61
C LEU A 464 15.05 -10.65 -9.95
N GLU A 465 13.82 -10.46 -9.45
CA GLU A 465 13.45 -9.27 -8.69
C GLU A 465 14.32 -9.10 -7.44
N GLN A 466 14.44 -10.16 -6.64
CA GLN A 466 15.18 -10.10 -5.38
C GLN A 466 16.66 -9.81 -5.63
N LEU A 467 17.29 -10.52 -6.57
CA LEU A 467 18.69 -10.30 -6.92
C LEU A 467 18.93 -8.89 -7.46
N SER A 468 18.06 -8.40 -8.35
CA SER A 468 18.21 -7.07 -8.94
C SER A 468 18.06 -5.97 -7.89
N TYR A 469 17.01 -6.03 -7.06
CA TYR A 469 16.80 -5.06 -6.00
C TYR A 469 17.92 -5.08 -4.98
N GLN A 470 18.28 -6.26 -4.48
CA GLN A 470 19.34 -6.44 -3.50
C GLN A 470 20.67 -5.90 -4.02
N SER A 471 21.02 -6.17 -5.28
CA SER A 471 22.23 -5.64 -5.90
C SER A 471 22.24 -4.11 -5.87
N GLY A 472 21.10 -3.46 -6.12
CA GLY A 472 20.93 -2.01 -6.00
C GLY A 472 21.13 -1.50 -4.57
N VAL A 473 20.54 -2.18 -3.58
CA VAL A 473 20.70 -1.82 -2.15
C VAL A 473 22.16 -1.89 -1.75
N TRP A 474 22.83 -3.01 -2.00
CA TRP A 474 24.23 -3.21 -1.60
C TRP A 474 25.18 -2.26 -2.34
N TRP A 475 24.94 -2.01 -3.63
CA TRP A 475 25.66 -0.99 -4.39
C TRP A 475 25.50 0.40 -3.77
N GLY A 476 24.26 0.79 -3.44
CA GLY A 476 23.98 2.07 -2.79
C GLY A 476 24.64 2.18 -1.41
N CYS A 477 24.60 1.12 -0.60
CA CYS A 477 25.25 1.08 0.71
C CYS A 477 26.77 1.25 0.59
N ALA A 478 27.40 0.54 -0.34
CA ALA A 478 28.84 0.63 -0.58
C ALA A 478 29.24 2.02 -1.08
N LYS A 479 28.51 2.57 -2.06
CA LYS A 479 28.75 3.92 -2.60
C LYS A 479 28.64 5.00 -1.53
N ALA A 480 27.71 4.85 -0.59
CA ALA A 480 27.43 5.82 0.45
C ALA A 480 28.16 5.53 1.79
N ALA A 481 28.96 4.46 1.86
CA ALA A 481 29.57 3.92 3.08
C ALA A 481 28.57 3.82 4.26
N PHE A 482 27.33 3.38 3.97
CA PHE A 482 26.22 3.38 4.93
C PHE A 482 25.38 2.11 4.80
N PHE A 483 25.48 1.24 5.79
CA PHE A 483 24.92 -0.13 5.76
C PHE A 483 23.71 -0.34 6.70
N ALA A 484 23.12 0.73 7.25
CA ALA A 484 21.90 0.60 8.06
C ALA A 484 20.73 -0.11 7.32
N PRO A 485 20.52 0.07 6.00
CA PRO A 485 19.40 -0.57 5.31
C PRO A 485 19.44 -2.10 5.30
N VAL A 486 20.64 -2.67 5.33
CA VAL A 486 20.88 -4.11 5.36
C VAL A 486 21.11 -4.65 6.77
N ASN A 487 20.94 -3.81 7.80
CA ASN A 487 21.12 -4.15 9.22
C ASN A 487 19.95 -3.58 10.04
N PRO A 488 18.78 -4.25 10.03
CA PRO A 488 17.60 -3.75 10.72
C PRO A 488 17.81 -3.81 12.24
N GLN A 489 17.21 -2.87 12.96
CA GLN A 489 17.15 -2.95 14.41
C GLN A 489 16.17 -4.06 14.82
N LEU A 490 16.62 -4.98 15.67
CA LEU A 490 15.73 -5.99 16.23
C LEU A 490 14.89 -5.34 17.34
N SER A 491 13.56 -5.40 17.21
CA SER A 491 12.66 -5.00 18.30
C SER A 491 11.94 -6.22 18.84
N ILE A 492 12.04 -6.39 20.14
CA ILE A 492 11.22 -7.33 20.89
C ILE A 492 10.06 -6.53 21.47
N ARG A 493 8.84 -6.72 20.94
CA ARG A 493 7.64 -6.25 21.63
C ARG A 493 7.06 -7.41 22.43
N LEU A 494 7.09 -7.27 23.75
CA LEU A 494 6.18 -8.01 24.61
C LEU A 494 4.77 -7.53 24.30
N SER A 495 3.82 -8.44 24.17
CA SER A 495 2.43 -8.13 23.85
C SER A 495 1.73 -7.44 25.03
N SER A 496 2.09 -6.19 25.28
CA SER A 496 1.43 -5.30 26.23
C SER A 496 1.09 -3.98 25.54
N GLU A 497 0.00 -4.02 24.77
CA GLU A 497 -1.11 -3.03 24.73
C GLU A 497 -2.17 -3.49 23.72
#